data_AF-L7CP33-F1
#
_entry.id   AF-L7CP33-F1
#
_cell.length_a   1.000
_cell.length_b   1.000
_cell.length_c   1.000
_cell.angle_alpha   90.00
_cell.angle_beta   90.00
_cell.angle_gamma   90.00
#
_symmetry.space_group_name_H-M   'P 1'
#
loop_
_entity.id
_entity.type
_entity.pdbx_description
1 polymer ?
#
loop_
_entity_poly.entity_id
_entity_poly.type
_entity_poly.pdbx_seq_one_letter_code
_entity_poly.pdbx_strand_id
1 'polypeptide(L)'
;MLVLLEKKGMIIRRQHPKDLRAKAVSLSAAGRKKAKQAWSVSQPIRNQMNRSLQREQASMLIECLNTLANSLGVASQQTSNCEVAQRPITQD
;
A
#
# COMPACT_ATOMS: atom_id res chain seq x y z
N MET A 1 -9.93 5.96 9.39
CA MET A 1 -8.58 5.65 9.91
C MET A 1 -7.53 6.74 9.64
N LEU A 2 -7.55 7.46 8.50
CA LEU A 2 -6.47 8.41 8.12
C LEU A 2 -6.18 9.51 9.17
N VAL A 3 -7.20 10.07 9.81
CA VAL A 3 -7.03 11.11 10.85
C VAL A 3 -6.10 10.65 11.98
N LEU A 4 -6.18 9.38 12.38
CA LEU A 4 -5.33 8.84 13.44
C LEU A 4 -3.88 8.68 12.99
N LEU A 5 -3.68 8.22 11.75
CA LEU A 5 -2.34 8.08 11.18
C LEU A 5 -1.66 9.45 11.00
N GLU A 6 -2.44 10.47 10.66
CA GLU A 6 -1.98 11.85 10.55
C GLU A 6 -1.62 12.44 11.93
N LYS A 7 -2.49 12.27 12.92
CA LYS A 7 -2.20 12.66 14.33
C LYS A 7 -0.94 11.98 14.89
N LYS A 8 -0.67 10.74 14.47
CA LYS A 8 0.55 10.00 14.83
C LYS A 8 1.77 10.36 13.96
N GLY A 9 1.65 11.34 13.07
CA GLY A 9 2.73 11.80 12.20
C GLY A 9 3.19 10.78 11.15
N MET A 10 2.40 9.74 10.86
CA MET A 10 2.76 8.68 9.91
C MET A 10 2.37 9.00 8.47
N ILE A 11 1.38 9.87 8.27
CA ILE A 11 0.96 10.32 6.93
C ILE A 11 0.94 11.85 6.87
N ILE A 12 1.06 12.36 5.65
CA ILE A 12 0.89 13.78 5.30
C ILE A 12 -0.24 13.86 4.29
N ARG A 13 -1.24 14.70 4.56
CA ARG A 13 -2.32 15.01 3.62
C ARG A 13 -2.06 16.36 2.97
N ARG A 14 -2.09 16.41 1.64
CA ARG A 14 -1.96 17.65 0.86
C ARG A 14 -3.18 17.84 -0.01
N GLN A 15 -3.63 19.08 -0.12
CA GLN A 15 -4.71 19.44 -1.03
C GLN A 15 -4.20 19.41 -2.47
N HIS A 16 -5.05 18.98 -3.42
CA HIS A 16 -4.70 18.99 -4.83
C HIS A 16 -4.70 20.44 -5.36
N PRO A 17 -3.72 20.87 -6.18
CA PRO A 17 -3.56 22.26 -6.58
C PRO A 17 -4.72 22.80 -7.45
N LYS A 18 -5.41 21.92 -8.21
CA LYS A 18 -6.49 22.30 -9.12
C LYS A 18 -7.89 21.90 -8.63
N ASP A 19 -7.97 21.08 -7.59
CA ASP A 19 -9.25 20.62 -7.02
C ASP A 19 -9.16 20.68 -5.50
N LEU A 20 -9.83 21.66 -4.92
CA LEU A 20 -9.80 21.90 -3.48
C LEU A 20 -10.50 20.79 -2.68
N ARG A 21 -11.34 19.95 -3.32
CA ARG A 21 -12.00 18.81 -2.68
C ARG A 21 -11.08 17.59 -2.63
N ALA A 22 -10.18 17.46 -3.59
CA ALA A 22 -9.24 16.35 -3.66
C ALA A 22 -8.09 16.50 -2.66
N LYS A 23 -7.74 15.40 -1.99
CA LYS A 23 -6.61 15.32 -1.06
C LYS A 23 -5.72 14.13 -1.40
N ALA A 24 -4.44 14.40 -1.60
CA ALA A 24 -3.41 13.38 -1.73
C ALA A 24 -2.90 12.98 -0.33
N VAL A 25 -2.67 11.69 -0.12
CA VAL A 25 -2.09 11.15 1.10
C VAL A 25 -0.76 10.51 0.78
N SER A 26 0.28 10.86 1.54
CA SER A 26 1.61 10.27 1.41
C SER A 26 2.13 9.82 2.76
N LEU A 27 2.98 8.78 2.78
CA LEU A 27 3.68 8.38 4.00
C LEU A 27 4.74 9.45 4.35
N SER A 28 4.78 9.86 5.61
CA SER A 28 5.89 10.65 6.14
C SER A 28 7.16 9.79 6.25
N ALA A 29 8.30 10.40 6.57
CA ALA A 29 9.52 9.64 6.89
C ALA A 29 9.31 8.68 8.07
N ALA A 30 8.63 9.14 9.12
CA ALA A 30 8.27 8.31 10.28
C ALA A 30 7.30 7.18 9.89
N GLY A 31 6.32 7.47 9.03
CA GLY A 31 5.40 6.46 8.49
C GLY A 31 6.10 5.37 7.69
N ARG A 32 7.02 5.74 6.81
CA ARG A 32 7.84 4.77 6.06
C ARG A 32 8.70 3.91 6.99
N LYS A 33 9.34 4.50 8.00
CA LYS A 33 10.11 3.75 9.01
C LYS A 33 9.21 2.76 9.75
N LYS A 34 8.03 3.20 10.20
CA LYS A 34 7.08 2.35 10.93
C LYS A 34 6.51 1.23 10.06
N ALA A 35 6.20 1.51 8.79
CA ALA A 35 5.77 0.49 7.83
C ALA A 35 6.84 -0.59 7.63
N LYS A 36 8.12 -0.20 7.48
CA LYS A 36 9.24 -1.15 7.40
C LYS A 36 9.37 -2.00 8.66
N GLN A 37 9.23 -1.39 9.84
CA GLN A 37 9.25 -2.13 11.11
C GLN A 37 8.08 -3.13 11.19
N ALA A 38 6.86 -2.70 10.88
CA ALA A 38 5.69 -3.57 10.87
C ALA A 38 5.83 -4.72 9.86
N TRP A 39 6.40 -4.43 8.68
CA TRP A 39 6.70 -5.45 7.68
C TRP A 39 7.68 -6.51 8.21
N SER A 40 8.75 -6.08 8.87
CA SER A 40 9.72 -6.98 9.48
C SER A 40 9.10 -7.83 10.61
N VAL A 41 8.33 -7.21 11.52
CA VAL A 41 7.66 -7.91 12.63
C VAL A 41 6.64 -8.94 12.15
N SER A 42 5.98 -8.67 11.02
CA SER A 42 5.00 -9.61 10.43
C SER A 42 5.66 -10.70 9.56
N GLN A 43 6.96 -10.64 9.30
CA GLN A 43 7.67 -11.62 8.46
C GLN A 43 7.59 -13.06 9.00
N PRO A 44 7.74 -13.34 10.31
CA PRO A 44 7.63 -14.71 10.82
C PRO A 44 6.27 -15.34 10.53
N ILE A 45 5.19 -14.57 10.68
CA ILE A 45 3.82 -15.02 10.40
C ILE A 45 3.66 -15.31 8.90
N ARG A 46 4.14 -14.42 8.01
CA ARG A 46 4.14 -14.67 6.56
C ARG A 46 4.95 -15.90 6.18
N ASN A 47 6.12 -16.09 6.80
CA ASN A 47 6.96 -17.26 6.56
C ASN A 47 6.26 -18.54 7.00
N GLN A 48 5.59 -18.54 8.16
CA GLN A 48 4.83 -19.69 8.63
C GLN A 48 3.69 -20.01 7.67
N MET A 49 2.91 -19.02 7.24
CA MET A 49 1.84 -19.21 6.25
C MET A 49 2.37 -19.81 4.94
N ASN A 50 3.49 -19.28 4.42
CA ASN A 50 4.10 -19.77 3.18
C ASN A 50 4.69 -21.17 3.31
N ARG A 51 5.28 -21.52 4.47
CA ARG A 51 5.84 -22.86 4.72
C ARG A 51 4.77 -23.94 4.82
N SER A 52 3.54 -23.58 5.16
CA SER A 52 2.41 -24.52 5.23
C SER A 52 1.87 -24.91 3.86
N LEU A 53 2.34 -24.29 2.78
CA LEU A 53 1.85 -24.51 1.41
C LEU A 53 3.01 -24.90 0.48
N GLN A 54 2.74 -25.80 -0.45
CA GLN A 54 3.60 -25.97 -1.62
C GLN A 54 3.51 -24.71 -2.51
N ARG A 55 4.52 -24.50 -3.36
CA ARG A 55 4.59 -23.30 -4.21
C ARG A 55 3.35 -23.15 -5.09
N GLU A 56 2.89 -24.25 -5.67
CA GLU A 56 1.72 -24.32 -6.54
C GLU A 56 0.44 -23.99 -5.76
N GLN A 57 0.32 -24.51 -4.54
CA GLN A 57 -0.82 -24.24 -3.64
C GLN A 57 -0.86 -22.76 -3.23
N ALA A 58 0.30 -22.16 -2.93
CA ALA A 58 0.40 -20.74 -2.62
C ALA A 58 -0.03 -19.87 -3.81
N SER A 59 0.40 -20.19 -5.03
CA SER A 59 -0.02 -19.50 -6.24
C SER A 59 -1.54 -19.60 -6.46
N MET A 60 -2.10 -20.81 -6.38
CA MET A 60 -3.56 -21.02 -6.51
C MET A 60 -4.34 -20.25 -5.45
N LEU A 61 -3.87 -20.23 -4.20
CA LEU A 61 -4.51 -19.46 -3.13
C LEU A 61 -4.57 -17.96 -3.46
N ILE A 62 -3.46 -17.39 -3.96
CA ILE A 62 -3.41 -15.98 -4.37
C ILE A 62 -4.40 -15.71 -5.51
N GLU A 63 -4.49 -16.59 -6.50
CA GLU A 63 -5.44 -16.46 -7.63
C GLU A 63 -6.90 -16.51 -7.16
N CYS A 64 -7.24 -17.44 -6.26
CA CYS A 64 -8.57 -17.53 -5.68
C CYS A 64 -8.91 -16.27 -4.87
N LEU A 65 -7.99 -15.78 -4.03
CA LEU A 65 -8.20 -14.56 -3.24
C LEU A 65 -8.36 -13.33 -4.12
N ASN A 66 -7.60 -13.22 -5.21
CA ASN A 66 -7.73 -12.14 -6.18
C ASN A 66 -9.08 -12.20 -6.91
N THR A 67 -9.50 -13.40 -7.33
CA THR A 67 -10.81 -13.61 -7.97
C THR A 67 -11.95 -13.19 -7.03
N LEU A 68 -11.89 -13.60 -5.77
CA LEU A 68 -12.86 -13.19 -4.74
C LEU A 68 -12.82 -11.67 -4.52
N ALA A 69 -11.64 -11.07 -4.38
CA ALA A 69 -11.50 -9.63 -4.20
C ALA A 69 -12.05 -8.83 -5.38
N ASN A 70 -11.85 -9.31 -6.61
CA ASN A 70 -12.41 -8.71 -7.83
C ASN A 70 -13.94 -8.81 -7.84
N SER A 71 -14.49 -10.00 -7.55
CA SER A 71 -15.94 -10.23 -7.52
C SER A 71 -16.64 -9.39 -6.44
N LEU A 72 -16.00 -9.23 -5.28
CA LEU A 72 -16.50 -8.40 -4.18
C LEU A 72 -16.26 -6.90 -4.39
N GLY A 73 -15.62 -6.49 -5.51
CA GLY A 73 -15.32 -5.09 -5.80
C GLY A 73 -14.24 -4.45 -4.91
N VAL A 74 -13.47 -5.28 -4.18
CA VAL A 74 -12.37 -4.84 -3.31
C VAL A 74 -11.16 -4.41 -4.13
N ALA A 75 -10.91 -5.08 -5.26
CA ALA A 75 -9.79 -4.79 -6.15
C ALA A 75 -10.05 -3.61 -7.11
N SER A 76 -11.31 -3.23 -7.34
CA SER A 76 -11.72 -2.20 -8.29
C SER A 76 -11.36 -0.75 -7.90
N GLN A 77 -10.55 -0.56 -6.84
CA GLN A 77 -10.23 0.77 -6.31
C GLN A 77 -8.81 1.29 -6.62
N GLN A 78 -8.06 0.68 -7.54
CA GLN A 78 -6.79 1.19 -8.08
C GLN A 78 -6.75 0.85 -9.58
N THR A 79 -6.84 1.77 -10.55
CA THR A 79 -5.93 2.90 -10.81
C THR A 79 -6.61 4.02 -11.61
N SER A 80 -6.96 5.14 -10.99
CA SER A 80 -6.90 6.42 -11.71
C SER A 80 -5.46 6.91 -11.61
N ASN A 81 -4.69 6.62 -12.67
CA ASN A 81 -3.39 7.23 -12.93
C ASN A 81 -3.53 8.76 -12.84
N CYS A 82 -3.13 9.35 -11.71
CA CYS A 82 -2.67 10.73 -11.70
C CYS A 82 -1.19 10.63 -12.04
N GLU A 83 -0.82 11.04 -13.25
CA GLU A 83 0.55 11.07 -13.76
C GLU A 83 1.49 11.61 -12.68
N VAL A 84 2.25 10.72 -12.05
CA VAL A 84 3.42 11.12 -11.30
C VAL A 84 4.43 11.51 -12.36
N ALA A 85 4.51 12.82 -12.63
CA ALA A 85 5.55 13.42 -13.43
C ALA A 85 6.90 12.80 -13.03
N GLN A 86 7.46 12.01 -13.94
CA GLN A 86 8.82 11.51 -13.86
C GLN A 86 9.73 12.74 -13.92
N ARG A 87 10.10 13.30 -12.76
CA ARG A 87 11.24 14.19 -12.71
C ARG A 87 12.48 13.29 -12.76
N PRO A 88 13.38 13.48 -13.74
CA PRO A 88 14.62 12.72 -13.79
C PRO A 88 15.41 12.99 -12.50
N ILE A 89 15.92 11.92 -11.92
CA ILE A 89 16.92 11.98 -10.86
C ILE A 89 18.20 12.45 -11.55
N THR A 90 18.51 13.74 -11.45
CA THR A 90 19.85 14.23 -11.79
C THR A 90 20.79 13.71 -10.70
N GLN A 91 21.71 12.82 -11.08
CA GLN A 91 22.92 12.56 -10.31
C GLN A 91 24.00 13.54 -10.81
N ASP A 92 24.71 14.10 -9.83
CA ASP A 92 25.85 15.04 -9.88
C ASP A 92 25.58 16.50 -10.26
#